data_AF-A0A089MD02-F1
#
_entry.id   AF-A0A089MD02-F1
#
_cell.length_a   1.000
_cell.length_b   1.000
_cell.length_c   1.000
_cell.angle_alpha   90.00
_cell.angle_beta   90.00
_cell.angle_gamma   90.00
#
_symmetry.space_group_name_H-M   'P 1'
#
loop_
_entity.id
_entity.type
_entity.pdbx_description
1 polymer ?
#
loop_
_entity_poly.entity_id
_entity_poly.type
_entity_poly.pdbx_seq_one_letter_code
_entity_poly.pdbx_strand_id
1 'polypeptide(L)'
;MNQTSLSSETLLFNTPLEIGLRCIVILDELKDQKIDLQRLIYFDYLVIHYGDVETEYESLHPPTPHRSGEILVKRDLVNEGLLLMISKKLVEVEYEASGIFFKASTYCTPFLDHFESQYLLQLRENAKIMAMKFSTYTKDELKKYMTDNLDRWGGEFNKESLFRGN
;
A
#
# COMPACT_ATOMS: atom_id res chain seq x y z
N MET A 1 18.78 -9.83 -38.56
CA MET A 1 17.42 -9.76 -37.97
C MET A 1 17.50 -10.32 -36.56
N ASN A 2 17.30 -9.46 -35.57
CA ASN A 2 16.55 -9.73 -34.34
C ASN A 2 16.44 -8.39 -33.62
N GLN A 3 15.47 -7.60 -34.07
CA GLN A 3 14.94 -6.49 -33.28
C GLN A 3 14.04 -7.15 -32.23
N THR A 4 14.53 -7.26 -31.01
CA THR A 4 13.65 -7.56 -29.88
C THR A 4 12.84 -6.28 -29.62
N SER A 5 11.70 -6.12 -30.28
CA SER A 5 10.75 -5.09 -29.93
C SER A 5 10.15 -5.45 -28.58
N LEU A 6 10.59 -4.78 -27.51
CA LEU A 6 9.81 -4.72 -26.29
C LEU A 6 8.53 -3.94 -26.62
N SER A 7 7.38 -4.60 -26.63
CA SER A 7 6.08 -3.90 -26.62
C SER A 7 5.93 -3.27 -25.23
N SER A 8 6.40 -2.02 -25.09
CA SER A 8 6.80 -1.44 -23.81
C SER A 8 5.70 -0.69 -23.05
N GLU A 9 4.55 -1.31 -22.86
CA GLU A 9 3.77 -1.13 -21.63
C GLU A 9 3.59 -2.52 -21.02
N THR A 10 4.71 -3.13 -20.62
CA THR A 10 4.68 -4.28 -19.73
C THR A 10 4.01 -3.80 -18.45
N LEU A 11 2.73 -4.12 -18.25
CA LEU A 11 1.94 -3.70 -17.09
C LEU A 11 2.64 -4.18 -15.79
N LEU A 12 3.43 -3.29 -15.19
CA LEU A 12 4.11 -3.53 -13.91
C LEU A 12 3.16 -3.38 -12.71
N PHE A 13 1.92 -2.94 -12.95
CA PHE A 13 0.92 -2.72 -11.91
C PHE A 13 0.49 -4.01 -11.23
N ASN A 14 0.32 -3.94 -9.91
CA ASN A 14 -0.08 -5.07 -9.05
C ASN A 14 0.88 -6.27 -9.12
N THR A 15 2.16 -6.02 -9.43
CA THR A 15 3.23 -7.01 -9.28
C THR A 15 3.88 -6.88 -7.91
N PRO A 16 4.51 -7.93 -7.35
CA PRO A 16 5.28 -7.81 -6.11
C PRO A 16 6.34 -6.70 -6.14
N LEU A 17 6.92 -6.41 -7.32
CA LEU A 17 7.86 -5.31 -7.48
C LEU A 17 7.21 -3.94 -7.28
N GLU A 18 6.11 -3.68 -7.98
CA GLU A 18 5.39 -2.41 -7.88
C GLU A 18 4.81 -2.21 -6.48
N ILE A 19 4.21 -3.25 -5.90
CA ILE A 19 3.66 -3.23 -4.55
C ILE A 19 4.78 -3.03 -3.52
N GLY A 20 5.93 -3.67 -3.71
CA GLY A 20 7.11 -3.44 -2.88
C GLY A 20 7.58 -1.97 -2.94
N LEU A 21 7.60 -1.37 -4.14
CA LEU A 21 7.90 0.06 -4.31
C LEU A 21 6.90 0.96 -3.57
N ARG A 22 5.60 0.64 -3.63
CA ARG A 22 4.59 1.38 -2.85
C ARG A 22 4.80 1.23 -1.35
N CYS A 23 5.13 0.03 -0.89
CA CYS A 23 5.40 -0.23 0.52
C CYS A 23 6.56 0.61 1.03
N ILE A 24 7.68 0.68 0.31
CA ILE A 24 8.83 1.48 0.76
C ILE A 24 8.55 2.97 0.71
N VAL A 25 7.76 3.47 -0.25
CA VAL A 25 7.31 4.88 -0.27
C VAL A 25 6.49 5.20 0.97
N ILE A 26 5.53 4.34 1.34
CA ILE A 26 4.72 4.52 2.55
C ILE A 26 5.58 4.50 3.80
N LEU A 27 6.50 3.53 3.92
CA LEU A 27 7.38 3.40 5.08
C LEU A 27 8.34 4.59 5.20
N ASP A 28 8.86 5.11 4.08
CA ASP A 28 9.75 6.29 4.05
C ASP A 28 9.03 7.56 4.54
N GLU A 29 7.79 7.78 4.10
CA GLU A 29 6.97 8.94 4.52
C GLU A 29 6.52 8.85 5.99
N LEU A 30 6.38 7.63 6.52
CA LEU A 30 6.11 7.39 7.95
C LEU A 30 7.38 7.52 8.83
N LYS A 31 8.56 7.66 8.22
CA LYS A 31 9.86 7.92 8.86
C LYS A 31 10.16 6.94 10.00
N ASP A 32 10.38 7.45 11.21
CA ASP A 32 10.78 6.69 12.39
C ASP A 32 9.66 5.79 12.96
N GLN A 33 8.49 5.78 12.32
CA GLN A 33 7.41 4.88 12.72
C GLN A 33 7.61 3.49 12.12
N LYS A 34 7.49 2.49 12.98
CA LYS A 34 7.29 1.10 12.57
C LYS A 34 5.80 0.78 12.56
N ILE A 35 5.35 0.05 11.55
CA ILE A 35 3.93 -0.31 11.39
C ILE A 35 3.76 -1.80 11.15
N ASP A 36 2.62 -2.35 11.58
CA ASP A 36 2.29 -3.73 11.30
C ASP A 36 1.80 -3.91 9.85
N LEU A 37 1.77 -5.16 9.37
CA LEU A 37 1.33 -5.50 8.01
C LEU A 37 -0.06 -4.96 7.70
N GLN A 38 -0.98 -4.99 8.67
CA GLN A 38 -2.37 -4.58 8.42
C GLN A 38 -2.47 -3.07 8.18
N ARG A 39 -1.74 -2.28 8.97
CA ARG A 39 -1.64 -0.83 8.78
C ARG A 39 -1.03 -0.52 7.43
N LEU A 40 0.03 -1.22 7.03
CA LEU A 40 0.64 -1.03 5.71
C LEU A 40 -0.32 -1.32 4.55
N ILE A 41 -1.12 -2.40 4.63
CA ILE A 41 -2.16 -2.71 3.64
C ILE A 41 -3.20 -1.60 3.54
N TYR A 42 -3.61 -1.01 4.67
CA TYR A 42 -4.53 0.13 4.65
C TYR A 42 -3.90 1.37 4.03
N PHE A 43 -2.65 1.70 4.36
CA PHE A 43 -1.94 2.80 3.71
C PHE A 43 -1.78 2.56 2.20
N ASP A 44 -1.46 1.33 1.77
CA ASP A 44 -1.35 0.97 0.36
C ASP A 44 -2.63 1.30 -0.40
N TYR A 45 -3.79 0.92 0.15
CA TYR A 45 -5.09 1.29 -0.42
C TYR A 45 -5.31 2.80 -0.45
N LEU A 46 -5.12 3.48 0.69
CA LEU A 46 -5.41 4.92 0.82
C LEU A 46 -4.55 5.77 -0.12
N VAL A 47 -3.30 5.38 -0.36
CA VAL A 47 -2.36 6.12 -1.19
C VAL A 47 -2.71 6.02 -2.68
N ILE A 48 -3.12 4.83 -3.14
CA ILE A 48 -3.48 4.64 -4.56
C ILE A 48 -4.91 5.07 -4.89
N HIS A 49 -5.80 5.06 -3.89
CA HIS A 49 -7.21 5.48 -4.01
C HIS A 49 -7.47 6.80 -3.28
N TYR A 50 -6.62 7.81 -3.50
CA TYR A 50 -6.76 9.09 -2.80
C TYR A 50 -8.14 9.76 -3.00
N GLY A 51 -8.75 9.61 -4.18
CA GLY A 51 -10.11 10.12 -4.44
C GLY A 51 -11.21 9.48 -3.60
N ASP A 52 -10.98 8.29 -3.04
CA ASP A 52 -11.89 7.67 -2.07
C ASP A 52 -11.80 8.40 -0.70
N VAL A 53 -10.65 8.97 -0.38
CA VAL A 53 -10.39 9.68 0.88
C VAL A 53 -10.84 11.14 0.82
N GLU A 54 -10.56 11.82 -0.29
CA GLU A 54 -10.93 13.22 -0.56
C GLU A 54 -11.47 13.31 -1.99
N THR A 55 -12.79 13.52 -2.15
CA THR A 55 -13.50 13.38 -3.43
C THR A 55 -13.07 14.37 -4.52
N GLU A 56 -12.44 15.46 -4.13
CA GLU A 56 -11.86 16.47 -5.03
C GLU A 56 -10.52 16.06 -5.67
N TYR A 57 -9.91 14.96 -5.25
CA TYR A 57 -8.64 14.48 -5.80
C TYR A 57 -8.80 13.23 -6.67
N GLU A 58 -7.92 13.08 -7.65
CA GLU A 58 -7.88 11.91 -8.51
C GLU A 58 -7.09 10.77 -7.86
N SER A 59 -7.63 9.55 -7.95
CA SER A 59 -6.92 8.34 -7.55
C SER A 59 -5.85 7.97 -8.57
N LEU A 60 -4.71 7.47 -8.10
CA LEU A 60 -3.66 6.92 -8.97
C LEU A 60 -4.15 5.68 -9.73
N HIS A 61 -4.99 4.88 -9.08
CA HIS A 61 -5.58 3.69 -9.66
C HIS A 61 -7.06 3.91 -9.98
N PRO A 62 -7.56 3.35 -11.09
CA PRO A 62 -8.96 3.45 -11.43
C PRO A 62 -9.83 2.75 -10.38
N PRO A 63 -11.10 3.16 -10.24
CA PRO A 63 -12.02 2.47 -9.37
C PRO A 63 -12.29 1.05 -9.86
N THR A 64 -12.19 0.09 -8.94
CA THR A 64 -12.44 -1.34 -9.16
C THR A 64 -13.76 -1.72 -8.45
N PRO A 65 -14.58 -2.59 -9.05
CA PRO A 65 -15.68 -3.21 -8.31
C PRO A 65 -15.15 -4.02 -7.12
N HIS A 66 -15.86 -4.03 -5.99
CA HIS A 66 -15.53 -4.81 -4.79
C HIS A 66 -14.19 -4.44 -4.10
N ARG A 67 -14.09 -3.19 -3.63
CA ARG A 67 -12.91 -2.65 -2.91
C ARG A 67 -12.45 -3.49 -1.72
N SER A 68 -13.40 -4.09 -0.99
CA SER A 68 -13.13 -5.00 0.12
C SER A 68 -12.33 -6.24 -0.32
N GLY A 69 -12.65 -6.77 -1.50
CA GLY A 69 -11.91 -7.86 -2.14
C GLY A 69 -10.50 -7.44 -2.53
N GLU A 70 -10.31 -6.21 -3.00
CA GLU A 70 -8.98 -5.67 -3.31
C GLU A 70 -8.07 -5.65 -2.08
N ILE A 71 -8.56 -5.14 -0.94
CA ILE A 71 -7.77 -5.08 0.32
C ILE A 71 -7.38 -6.49 0.80
N LEU A 72 -8.28 -7.46 0.69
CA LEU A 72 -8.04 -8.82 1.17
C LEU A 72 -7.09 -9.60 0.24
N VAL A 73 -7.33 -9.54 -1.07
CA VAL A 73 -6.54 -10.26 -2.09
C VAL A 73 -5.11 -9.70 -2.18
N LYS A 74 -4.92 -8.41 -1.87
CA LYS A 74 -3.59 -7.78 -1.90
C LYS A 74 -2.69 -8.16 -0.72
N ARG A 75 -3.19 -8.79 0.34
CA ARG A 75 -2.36 -9.15 1.51
C ARG A 75 -1.13 -9.99 1.12
N ASP A 76 -1.32 -10.98 0.26
CA ASP A 76 -0.24 -11.88 -0.16
C ASP A 76 0.76 -11.14 -1.06
N LEU A 77 0.27 -10.30 -1.98
CA LEU A 77 1.14 -9.48 -2.82
C LEU A 77 1.93 -8.44 -2.03
N VAL A 78 1.35 -7.84 -1.00
CA VAL A 78 2.05 -6.94 -0.07
C VAL A 78 3.14 -7.69 0.67
N ASN A 79 2.86 -8.92 1.14
CA ASN A 79 3.89 -9.77 1.75
C ASN A 79 5.02 -10.09 0.77
N GLU A 80 4.72 -10.50 -0.46
CA GLU A 80 5.72 -10.78 -1.48
C GLU A 80 6.57 -9.54 -1.81
N GLY A 81 5.92 -8.37 -1.95
CA GLY A 81 6.60 -7.10 -2.17
C GLY A 81 7.49 -6.69 -1.00
N LEU A 82 7.02 -6.86 0.24
CA LEU A 82 7.83 -6.62 1.45
C LEU A 82 9.04 -7.54 1.49
N LEU A 83 8.87 -8.85 1.26
CA LEU A 83 9.97 -9.80 1.24
C LEU A 83 11.01 -9.44 0.17
N LEU A 84 10.56 -8.99 -1.00
CA LEU A 84 11.45 -8.47 -2.03
C LEU A 84 12.23 -7.25 -1.52
N MET A 85 11.58 -6.27 -0.88
CA MET A 85 12.25 -5.06 -0.40
C MET A 85 13.18 -5.33 0.79
N ILE A 86 12.85 -6.29 1.66
CA ILE A 86 13.72 -6.81 2.72
C ILE A 86 14.98 -7.44 2.08
N SER A 87 14.82 -8.25 1.03
CA SER A 87 15.97 -8.85 0.32
C SER A 87 16.92 -7.82 -0.30
N LYS A 88 16.44 -6.60 -0.55
CA LYS A 88 17.23 -5.46 -1.04
C LYS A 88 17.72 -4.53 0.07
N LYS A 89 17.49 -4.88 1.34
CA LYS A 89 17.83 -4.06 2.52
C LYS A 89 17.16 -2.69 2.53
N LEU A 90 16.00 -2.54 1.87
CA LEU A 90 15.25 -1.29 1.84
C LEU A 90 14.25 -1.21 3.00
N VAL A 91 13.84 -2.35 3.55
CA VAL A 91 12.93 -2.48 4.70
C VAL A 91 13.63 -3.22 5.83
N GLU A 92 13.45 -2.74 7.06
CA GLU A 92 13.85 -3.40 8.29
C GLU A 92 12.64 -4.05 8.97
N VAL A 93 12.87 -5.19 9.62
CA VAL A 93 11.86 -5.94 10.37
C VAL A 93 12.19 -5.90 11.85
N GLU A 94 11.23 -5.47 12.66
CA GLU A 94 11.31 -5.48 14.12
C GLU A 94 10.29 -6.44 14.72
N TYR A 95 10.74 -7.23 15.70
CA TYR A 95 9.90 -8.19 16.41
C TYR A 95 9.62 -7.67 17.81
N GLU A 96 8.34 -7.63 18.17
CA GLU A 96 7.88 -7.29 19.51
C GLU A 96 6.93 -8.36 20.05
N ALA A 97 6.65 -8.30 21.35
CA ALA A 97 5.62 -9.14 21.96
C ALA A 97 4.23 -8.94 21.33
N SER A 98 3.98 -7.77 20.74
CA SER A 98 2.73 -7.38 20.08
C SER A 98 2.64 -7.83 18.61
N GLY A 99 3.75 -8.27 18.00
CA GLY A 99 3.78 -8.76 16.61
C GLY A 99 5.04 -8.38 15.82
N ILE A 100 4.89 -8.40 14.49
CA ILE A 100 5.94 -8.07 13.51
C ILE A 100 5.66 -6.68 12.96
N PHE A 101 6.70 -5.85 12.93
CA PHE A 101 6.64 -4.48 12.43
C PHE A 101 7.69 -4.25 11.34
N PHE A 102 7.36 -3.33 10.44
CA PHE A 102 8.18 -2.94 9.30
C PHE A 102 8.46 -1.45 9.37
N LYS A 103 9.68 -1.06 9.01
CA LYS A 103 10.09 0.35 8.86
C LYS A 103 11.03 0.50 7.67
N ALA A 104 11.12 1.71 7.14
CA ALA A 104 12.12 2.04 6.13
C ALA A 104 13.53 1.91 6.73
N SER A 105 14.45 1.34 5.95
CA SER A 105 15.87 1.38 6.29
C SER A 105 16.48 2.74 5.96
N THR A 106 17.72 2.98 6.42
CA THR A 106 18.50 4.17 6.04
C THR A 106 18.81 4.26 4.54
N TYR A 107 18.65 3.17 3.78
CA TYR A 107 18.88 3.13 2.33
C TYR A 107 17.62 3.47 1.52
N CYS A 108 16.46 3.56 2.16
CA CYS A 108 15.19 3.76 1.49
C CYS A 108 15.09 5.13 0.81
N THR A 109 15.27 6.23 1.56
CA THR A 109 15.20 7.58 1.00
C THR A 109 16.18 7.79 -0.16
N PRO A 110 17.49 7.47 -0.03
CA PRO A 110 18.41 7.61 -1.14
C PRO A 110 18.02 6.77 -2.35
N PHE A 111 17.47 5.57 -2.16
CA PHE A 111 16.99 4.74 -3.26
C PHE A 111 15.82 5.40 -3.99
N LEU A 112 14.82 5.90 -3.26
CA LEU A 112 13.64 6.57 -3.81
C LEU A 112 13.98 7.88 -4.54
N ASP A 113 15.03 8.57 -4.12
CA ASP A 113 15.47 9.82 -4.75
C ASP A 113 16.05 9.64 -6.17
N HIS A 114 16.36 8.41 -6.58
CA HIS A 114 16.79 8.10 -7.95
C HIS A 114 15.63 7.95 -8.94
N PHE A 115 14.38 8.00 -8.47
CA PHE A 115 13.21 7.84 -9.32
C PHE A 115 12.62 9.19 -9.71
N GLU A 116 12.44 9.40 -11.01
CA GLU A 116 11.92 10.63 -11.58
C GLU A 116 10.56 10.43 -12.27
N SER A 117 9.98 9.22 -12.18
CA SER A 117 8.71 8.93 -12.83
C SER A 117 7.56 9.70 -12.18
N GLN A 118 6.67 10.25 -13.01
CA GLN A 118 5.49 10.97 -12.53
C GLN A 118 4.64 10.12 -11.58
N TYR A 119 4.53 8.82 -11.86
CA TYR A 119 3.85 7.86 -10.98
C TYR A 119 4.43 7.86 -9.57
N LEU A 120 5.76 7.71 -9.42
CA LEU A 120 6.37 7.63 -8.10
C LEU A 120 6.35 8.98 -7.37
N LEU A 121 6.51 10.09 -8.10
CA LEU A 121 6.39 11.43 -7.52
C LEU A 121 4.99 11.67 -6.94
N GLN A 122 3.94 11.32 -7.68
CA GLN A 122 2.57 11.44 -7.19
C GLN A 122 2.29 10.46 -6.04
N LEU A 123 2.83 9.25 -6.09
CA LEU A 123 2.71 8.26 -5.03
C LEU A 123 3.34 8.75 -3.71
N ARG A 124 4.53 9.38 -3.77
CA ARG A 124 5.18 10.00 -2.60
C ARG A 124 4.33 11.12 -2.02
N GLU A 125 3.79 12.00 -2.86
CA GLU A 125 2.93 13.09 -2.36
C GLU A 125 1.65 12.54 -1.71
N ASN A 126 0.98 11.56 -2.32
CA ASN A 126 -0.18 10.90 -1.72
C ASN A 126 0.20 10.23 -0.39
N ALA A 127 1.31 9.50 -0.33
CA ALA A 127 1.79 8.85 0.89
C ALA A 127 2.08 9.84 2.01
N LYS A 128 2.71 10.97 1.69
CA LYS A 128 2.95 12.06 2.63
C LYS A 128 1.64 12.64 3.18
N ILE A 129 0.65 12.90 2.33
CA ILE A 129 -0.67 13.39 2.76
C ILE A 129 -1.36 12.36 3.67
N MET A 130 -1.39 11.09 3.27
CA MET A 130 -1.97 10.02 4.08
C MET A 130 -1.25 9.86 5.42
N ALA A 131 0.08 9.93 5.43
CA ALA A 131 0.88 9.88 6.65
C ALA A 131 0.53 11.05 7.58
N MET A 132 0.45 12.28 7.06
CA MET A 132 0.02 13.43 7.86
C MET A 132 -1.40 13.25 8.43
N LYS A 133 -2.34 12.76 7.63
CA LYS A 133 -3.76 12.59 8.03
C LYS A 133 -3.96 11.48 9.06
N PHE A 134 -3.26 10.35 8.92
CA PHE A 134 -3.52 9.13 9.70
C PHE A 134 -2.40 8.75 10.68
N SER A 135 -1.30 9.51 10.76
CA SER A 135 -0.17 9.21 11.67
C SER A 135 -0.58 9.10 13.14
N THR A 136 -1.55 9.88 13.59
CA THR A 136 -2.04 9.88 14.98
C THR A 136 -3.09 8.81 15.26
N TYR A 137 -3.60 8.13 14.22
CA TYR A 137 -4.64 7.11 14.39
C TYR A 137 -4.02 5.87 15.00
N THR A 138 -4.63 5.38 16.08
CA THR A 138 -4.40 4.05 16.62
C THR A 138 -4.80 2.97 15.60
N LYS A 139 -4.43 1.71 15.90
CA LYS A 139 -4.81 0.56 15.08
C LYS A 139 -6.33 0.44 14.94
N ASP A 140 -7.08 0.63 16.03
CA ASP A 140 -8.53 0.50 16.04
C ASP A 140 -9.23 1.68 15.36
N GLU A 141 -8.71 2.90 15.51
CA GLU A 141 -9.23 4.07 14.80
C GLU A 141 -9.05 3.94 13.28
N LEU A 142 -7.86 3.53 12.82
CA LEU A 142 -7.63 3.33 11.40
C LEU A 142 -8.50 2.20 10.85
N LYS A 143 -8.59 1.07 11.57
CA LYS A 143 -9.47 -0.02 11.19
C LYS A 143 -10.92 0.45 11.09
N LYS A 144 -11.41 1.20 12.09
CA LYS A 144 -12.76 1.77 12.10
C LYS A 144 -12.99 2.70 10.91
N TYR A 145 -12.05 3.60 10.63
CA TYR A 145 -12.12 4.48 9.48
C TYR A 145 -12.25 3.70 8.17
N MET A 146 -11.43 2.66 7.97
CA MET A 146 -11.52 1.81 6.79
C MET A 146 -12.87 1.10 6.71
N THR A 147 -13.36 0.50 7.80
CA THR A 147 -14.63 -0.23 7.80
C THR A 147 -15.84 0.67 7.58
N ASP A 148 -15.85 1.86 8.17
CA ASP A 148 -16.98 2.80 8.07
C ASP A 148 -17.12 3.39 6.66
N ASN A 149 -16.03 3.42 5.88
CA ASN A 149 -16.02 3.97 4.53
C ASN A 149 -16.01 2.91 3.42
N LEU A 150 -15.72 1.65 3.74
CA LEU A 150 -15.69 0.56 2.75
C LEU A 150 -16.99 0.44 1.96
N ASP A 151 -18.15 0.57 2.61
CA ASP A 151 -19.45 0.52 1.94
C ASP A 151 -19.61 1.69 0.94
N ARG A 152 -19.10 2.88 1.28
CA ARG A 152 -19.16 4.08 0.43
C ARG A 152 -18.24 4.00 -0.78
N TRP A 153 -17.09 3.36 -0.63
CA TRP A 153 -16.10 3.19 -1.70
C TRP A 153 -16.46 2.09 -2.70
N GLY A 154 -17.59 1.39 -2.51
CA GLY A 154 -18.03 0.29 -3.39
C GLY A 154 -17.69 -1.10 -2.86
N GLY A 155 -17.50 -1.25 -1.54
CA GLY A 155 -17.41 -2.52 -0.87
C GLY A 155 -18.79 -3.16 -0.69
N GLU A 156 -19.32 -3.83 -1.70
CA GLU A 156 -20.39 -4.78 -1.44
C GLU A 156 -19.83 -5.95 -0.62
N PHE A 157 -20.20 -6.03 0.66
CA PHE A 157 -19.96 -7.21 1.49
C PHE A 157 -20.70 -8.41 0.88
N ASN A 158 -19.99 -9.30 0.19
CA ASN A 158 -20.43 -10.68 0.12
C ASN A 158 -20.26 -11.26 1.54
N LYS A 159 -21.38 -11.34 2.27
CA LYS A 159 -21.53 -12.00 3.58
C LYS A 159 -21.30 -13.53 3.47
N GLU A 160 -20.21 -13.97 2.86
CA GLU A 160 -19.89 -15.40 2.75
C GLU A 160 -19.16 -15.93 4.00
N SER A 161 -18.56 -15.06 4.81
CA SER A 161 -17.88 -15.46 6.05
C SER A 161 -18.83 -15.83 7.19
N LEU A 162 -20.12 -15.50 7.10
CA LEU A 162 -21.14 -15.86 8.09
C LEU A 162 -21.73 -17.27 7.88
N PHE A 163 -21.37 -17.95 6.78
CA PHE A 163 -21.90 -19.29 6.44
C PHE A 163 -20.90 -20.44 6.59
N ARG A 164 -19.70 -20.19 7.14
CA ARG A 164 -18.76 -21.26 7.52
C ARG A 164 -18.53 -21.24 9.02
N GLY A 165 -19.53 -21.69 9.75
CA GLY A 165 -19.52 -21.79 11.19
C GLY A 165 -20.80 -22.44 11.73
N ASN A 166 -21.15 -23.61 11.20
CA ASN A 166 -21.97 -24.64 11.84
C ASN A 166 -21.37 -26.00 11.49
#